data_AF-A0A7W0XFQ1-F1
#
_entry.id   AF-A0A7W0XFQ1-F1
#
_cell.length_a   1.000
_cell.length_b   1.000
_cell.length_c   1.000
_cell.angle_alpha   90.00
_cell.angle_beta   90.00
_cell.angle_gamma   90.00
#
_symmetry.space_group_name_H-M   'P 1'
#
loop_
_entity.id
_entity.type
_entity.pdbx_description
1 polymer ?
#
loop_
_entity_poly.entity_id
_entity_poly.type
_entity_poly.pdbx_seq_one_letter_code
_entity_poly.pdbx_strand_id
1 'polypeptide(L)'
;MAQDQASAADLFRWAQALRHEDPQLPYKQIKERLLREFLGKPFPPLYNLTIPEQDARAPEEDWSAGLSLVRRGIQFEDWGEIADGILLSLEQTENYELERGPEGTRDKWHDRSHGIAEAEVQAVGKWMPEELMNLAERQTKK
;
A
#
# COMPACT_ATOMS: atom_id res chain seq x y z
N MET A 1 8.57 -14.00 -26.13
CA MET A 1 8.22 -14.18 -24.71
C MET A 1 8.23 -12.79 -24.11
N ALA A 2 7.07 -12.28 -23.69
CA ALA A 2 7.01 -10.97 -23.04
C ALA A 2 7.83 -11.09 -21.76
N GLN A 3 8.94 -10.36 -21.65
CA GLN A 3 9.59 -10.18 -20.36
C GLN A 3 8.55 -9.48 -19.48
N ASP A 4 8.13 -10.12 -18.40
CA ASP A 4 7.26 -9.50 -17.40
C ASP A 4 7.96 -8.24 -16.90
N GLN A 5 7.49 -7.10 -17.39
CA GLN A 5 7.95 -5.78 -17.00
C GLN A 5 7.46 -5.55 -15.58
N ALA A 6 8.36 -5.61 -14.61
CA ALA A 6 8.00 -5.43 -13.20
C ALA A 6 7.35 -4.06 -13.00
N SER A 7 6.17 -4.02 -12.38
CA SER A 7 5.50 -2.77 -12.04
C SER A 7 6.06 -2.16 -10.75
N ALA A 8 5.78 -0.88 -10.49
CA ALA A 8 6.11 -0.26 -9.20
C ALA A 8 5.49 -1.02 -8.02
N ALA A 9 4.28 -1.54 -8.19
CA ALA A 9 3.59 -2.39 -7.22
C ALA A 9 4.36 -3.70 -6.95
N ASP A 10 4.92 -4.34 -7.97
CA ASP A 10 5.67 -5.59 -7.80
C ASP A 10 6.99 -5.36 -7.08
N LEU A 11 7.68 -4.26 -7.39
CA LEU A 11 8.90 -3.85 -6.69
C LEU A 11 8.63 -3.56 -5.20
N PHE A 12 7.51 -2.88 -4.92
CA PHE A 12 7.10 -2.59 -3.55
C PHE A 12 6.73 -3.85 -2.77
N ARG A 13 5.92 -4.75 -3.35
CA ARG A 13 5.59 -6.05 -2.74
C ARG A 13 6.83 -6.90 -2.48
N TRP A 14 7.78 -6.90 -3.42
CA TRP A 14 9.04 -7.58 -3.26
C TRP A 14 9.84 -7.01 -2.07
N ALA A 15 9.90 -5.69 -1.94
CA ALA A 15 10.59 -5.04 -0.83
C ALA A 15 9.89 -5.31 0.52
N GLN A 16 8.56 -5.32 0.55
CA GLN A 16 7.77 -5.71 1.73
C GLN A 16 8.00 -7.17 2.13
N ALA A 17 8.03 -8.10 1.17
CA ALA A 17 8.27 -9.51 1.43
C ALA A 17 9.66 -9.71 2.05
N LEU A 18 10.68 -9.04 1.51
CA LEU A 18 12.03 -9.09 2.05
C LEU A 18 12.12 -8.55 3.48
N ARG A 19 11.37 -7.49 3.79
CA ARG A 19 11.25 -6.94 5.15
C ARG A 19 10.52 -7.85 6.12
N HIS A 20 9.50 -8.55 5.64
CA HIS A 20 8.77 -9.51 6.44
C HIS A 20 9.64 -10.72 6.81
N GLU A 21 10.49 -11.18 5.88
CA GLU A 21 11.45 -12.26 6.10
C GLU A 21 12.57 -11.85 7.07
N ASP A 22 13.09 -10.62 6.94
CA ASP A 22 14.18 -10.11 7.76
C ASP A 22 13.91 -8.67 8.26
N PRO A 23 13.19 -8.53 9.39
CA PRO A 23 12.77 -7.22 9.92
C PRO A 23 13.92 -6.32 10.35
N GLN A 24 15.12 -6.86 10.62
CA GLN A 24 16.29 -6.07 11.03
C GLN A 24 17.20 -5.71 9.84
N LEU A 25 16.85 -6.14 8.62
CA LEU A 25 17.64 -5.87 7.43
C LEU A 25 17.71 -4.37 7.13
N PRO A 26 18.90 -3.73 7.12
CA PRO A 26 18.98 -2.29 6.87
C PRO A 26 18.52 -1.96 5.45
N TYR A 27 17.81 -0.82 5.29
CA TYR A 27 17.28 -0.38 3.99
C TYR A 27 18.33 -0.37 2.88
N LYS A 28 19.57 0.02 3.19
CA LYS A 28 20.68 0.00 2.23
C LYS A 28 20.88 -1.39 1.60
N GLN A 29 20.76 -2.47 2.38
CA GLN A 29 20.88 -3.83 1.85
C GLN A 29 19.67 -4.25 1.01
N ILE A 30 18.48 -3.77 1.33
CA ILE A 30 17.27 -3.95 0.51
C ILE A 30 17.49 -3.33 -0.87
N LYS A 31 17.98 -2.08 -0.91
CA LYS A 31 18.34 -1.40 -2.16
C LYS A 31 19.35 -2.19 -2.97
N GLU A 32 20.44 -2.66 -2.34
CA GLU A 32 21.46 -3.46 -3.02
C GLU A 32 20.90 -4.75 -3.62
N ARG A 33 20.00 -5.45 -2.91
CA ARG A 33 19.35 -6.67 -3.42
C ARG A 33 18.37 -6.37 -4.55
N LEU A 34 17.60 -5.27 -4.44
CA LEU A 34 16.68 -4.82 -5.50
C LEU A 34 17.45 -4.52 -6.77
N LEU A 35 18.53 -3.75 -6.67
CA LEU A 35 19.38 -3.45 -7.81
C LEU A 35 19.98 -4.72 -8.40
N ARG A 36 20.47 -5.67 -7.61
CA ARG A 36 21.00 -6.93 -8.16
C ARG A 36 19.96 -7.76 -8.92
N GLU A 37 18.71 -7.76 -8.46
CA GLU A 37 17.63 -8.57 -9.04
C GLU A 37 16.99 -7.92 -10.28
N PHE A 38 16.89 -6.59 -10.31
CA PHE A 38 16.14 -5.87 -11.35
C PHE A 38 17.02 -5.06 -12.31
N LEU A 39 18.30 -4.84 -12.00
CA LEU A 39 19.21 -4.17 -12.93
C LEU A 39 19.37 -5.01 -14.21
N GLY A 40 19.11 -4.39 -15.36
CA GLY A 40 19.10 -5.05 -16.67
C GLY A 40 17.75 -5.62 -17.09
N LYS A 41 16.73 -5.59 -16.22
CA LYS A 41 15.32 -5.83 -16.61
C LYS A 41 14.72 -4.55 -17.22
N PRO A 42 13.67 -4.66 -18.05
CA PRO A 42 12.96 -3.49 -18.57
C PRO A 42 12.40 -2.65 -17.42
N PHE A 43 12.53 -1.33 -17.54
CA PHE A 43 12.01 -0.38 -16.55
C PHE A 43 10.49 -0.51 -16.38
N PRO A 44 9.93 -0.22 -15.20
CA PRO A 44 8.48 -0.23 -15.01
C PRO A 44 7.75 0.75 -15.94
N PRO A 45 6.51 0.45 -16.35
CA PRO A 45 5.74 1.33 -17.20
C PRO A 45 5.18 2.54 -16.43
N LEU A 46 5.24 3.73 -17.02
CA LEU A 46 4.66 4.95 -16.43
C LEU A 46 3.12 4.94 -16.35
N TYR A 47 2.44 4.22 -17.24
CA TYR A 47 0.97 4.23 -17.30
C TYR A 47 0.32 3.51 -16.10
N ASN A 48 1.07 2.74 -15.33
CA ASN A 48 0.60 2.02 -14.14
C ASN A 48 1.53 2.25 -12.94
N LEU A 49 1.87 3.53 -12.70
CA LEU A 49 2.69 3.93 -11.56
C LEU A 49 1.81 4.04 -10.30
N THR A 50 1.56 2.90 -9.66
CA THR A 50 0.78 2.81 -8.44
C THR A 50 1.43 1.83 -7.45
N ILE A 51 1.25 2.10 -6.17
CA ILE A 51 1.52 1.14 -5.09
C ILE A 51 0.16 0.62 -4.61
N PRO A 52 0.00 -0.68 -4.34
CA PRO A 52 -1.26 -1.22 -3.82
C PRO A 52 -1.60 -0.57 -2.49
N GLU A 53 -2.87 -0.20 -2.31
CA GLU A 53 -3.38 0.44 -1.09
C GLU A 53 -2.93 -0.30 0.17
N GLN A 54 -2.39 0.46 1.13
CA GLN A 54 -1.92 -0.04 2.43
C GLN A 54 -2.70 0.59 3.59
N ASP A 55 -3.94 1.02 3.38
CA ASP A 55 -4.72 1.83 4.34
C ASP A 55 -4.91 1.19 5.73
N ALA A 56 -4.81 -0.14 5.83
CA ALA A 56 -4.78 -0.83 7.12
C ALA A 56 -3.50 -0.54 7.93
N ARG A 57 -2.38 -0.33 7.23
CA ARG A 57 -1.02 -0.15 7.75
C ARG A 57 -0.67 1.32 7.93
N ALA A 58 -0.78 2.10 6.85
CA ALA A 58 -0.36 3.50 6.77
C ALA A 58 -1.29 4.32 5.85
N PRO A 59 -1.37 5.64 6.02
CA PRO A 59 -2.13 6.51 5.13
C PRO A 59 -1.49 6.60 3.74
N GLU A 60 -2.30 6.97 2.73
CA GLU A 60 -1.85 7.15 1.34
C GLU A 60 -0.60 8.02 1.19
N GLU A 61 -0.48 9.07 1.99
CA GLU A 61 0.67 9.98 1.97
C GLU A 61 1.99 9.26 2.23
N ASP A 62 1.99 8.26 3.11
CA ASP A 62 3.19 7.52 3.51
C ASP A 62 3.53 6.42 2.51
N TRP A 63 2.55 5.58 2.14
CA TRP A 63 2.82 4.47 1.21
C TRP A 63 2.99 4.91 -0.24
N SER A 64 2.61 6.15 -0.61
CA SER A 64 2.83 6.72 -1.94
C SER A 64 4.00 7.72 -2.01
N ALA A 65 4.64 8.02 -0.87
CA ALA A 65 5.64 9.10 -0.74
C ALA A 65 6.75 9.06 -1.82
N GLY A 66 7.21 7.85 -2.17
CA GLY A 66 8.30 7.66 -3.13
C GLY A 66 7.87 7.49 -4.58
N LEU A 67 6.59 7.51 -4.92
CA LEU A 67 6.13 7.39 -6.32
C LEU A 67 6.71 8.50 -7.22
N SER A 68 6.93 9.69 -6.68
CA SER A 68 7.57 10.79 -7.41
C SER A 68 9.01 10.47 -7.84
N LEU A 69 9.77 9.79 -6.98
CA LEU A 69 11.12 9.31 -7.30
C LEU A 69 11.08 8.13 -8.27
N VAL A 70 10.13 7.20 -8.09
CA VAL A 70 9.95 6.10 -9.05
C VAL A 70 9.61 6.64 -10.44
N ARG A 71 8.71 7.63 -10.55
CA ARG A 71 8.39 8.31 -11.81
C ARG A 71 9.63 8.91 -12.45
N ARG A 72 10.40 9.66 -11.67
CA ARG A 72 11.59 10.38 -12.14
C ARG A 72 12.67 9.38 -12.59
N GLY A 73 12.86 8.29 -11.84
CA GLY A 73 13.77 7.20 -12.21
C GLY A 73 13.35 6.46 -13.47
N ILE A 74 12.05 6.23 -13.69
CA ILE A 74 11.56 5.66 -14.97
C ILE A 74 11.82 6.63 -16.12
N GLN A 75 11.62 7.94 -15.93
CA GLN A 75 11.83 8.95 -16.97
C GLN A 75 13.31 9.11 -17.37
N PHE A 76 14.23 8.93 -16.42
CA PHE A 76 15.67 9.04 -16.64
C PHE A 76 16.37 7.68 -16.81
N GLU A 77 15.61 6.58 -16.84
CA GLU A 77 16.16 5.22 -16.95
C GLU A 77 17.17 4.90 -15.84
N ASP A 78 16.88 5.33 -14.61
CA ASP A 78 17.71 5.12 -13.42
C ASP A 78 17.05 4.18 -12.41
N TRP A 79 17.56 2.94 -12.35
CA TRP A 79 17.16 1.94 -11.36
C TRP A 79 17.51 2.33 -9.93
N GLY A 80 18.56 3.11 -9.72
CA GLY A 80 18.96 3.61 -8.41
C GLY A 80 17.88 4.49 -7.81
N GLU A 81 17.32 5.37 -8.63
CA GLU A 81 16.27 6.31 -8.23
C GLU A 81 14.90 5.62 -8.04
N ILE A 82 14.60 4.63 -8.88
CA ILE A 82 13.45 3.74 -8.67
C ILE A 82 13.57 3.04 -7.33
N ALA A 83 14.73 2.46 -7.03
CA ALA A 83 14.97 1.78 -5.77
C ALA A 83 14.82 2.72 -4.58
N ASP A 84 15.33 3.95 -4.67
CA ASP A 84 15.17 4.97 -3.63
C ASP A 84 13.72 5.35 -3.39
N GLY A 85 12.90 5.46 -4.45
CA GLY A 85 11.47 5.71 -4.31
C GLY A 85 10.72 4.55 -3.64
N ILE A 86 11.04 3.31 -3.99
CA ILE A 86 10.44 2.14 -3.34
C ILE A 86 10.84 2.07 -1.86
N LEU A 87 12.11 2.32 -1.55
CA LEU A 87 12.61 2.38 -0.17
C LEU A 87 11.93 3.47 0.64
N LEU A 88 11.80 4.68 0.09
CA LEU A 88 11.16 5.80 0.80
C LEU A 88 9.72 5.46 1.18
N SER A 89 8.97 4.87 0.26
CA SER A 89 7.58 4.47 0.52
C SER A 89 7.49 3.38 1.60
N LEU A 90 8.44 2.44 1.59
CA LEU A 90 8.53 1.38 2.59
C LEU A 90 8.90 1.93 3.97
N GLU A 91 9.92 2.79 4.03
CA GLU A 91 10.38 3.44 5.25
C GLU A 91 9.28 4.29 5.89
N GLN A 92 8.56 5.09 5.11
CA GLN A 92 7.46 5.90 5.65
C GLN A 92 6.30 5.04 6.17
N THR A 93 5.98 3.95 5.47
CA THR A 93 4.98 2.99 5.95
C THR A 93 5.41 2.37 7.28
N GLU A 94 6.67 1.95 7.41
CA GLU A 94 7.20 1.34 8.64
C GLU A 94 7.31 2.36 9.79
N ASN A 95 7.75 3.58 9.50
CA ASN A 95 7.84 4.66 10.48
C ASN A 95 6.46 5.00 11.02
N TYR A 96 5.44 5.09 10.14
CA TYR A 96 4.07 5.29 10.57
C TYR A 96 3.59 4.17 11.50
N GLU A 97 3.88 2.91 11.17
CA GLU A 97 3.52 1.77 12.03
C GLU A 97 4.20 1.81 13.40
N LEU A 98 5.47 2.23 13.45
CA LEU A 98 6.23 2.38 14.69
C LEU A 98 5.70 3.54 15.54
N GLU A 99 5.39 4.68 14.94
CA GLU A 99 4.84 5.86 15.60
C GLU A 99 3.39 5.64 16.07
N ARG A 100 2.61 4.87 15.31
CA ARG A 100 1.22 4.51 15.63
C ARG A 100 1.11 3.65 16.90
N GLY A 101 2.13 2.86 17.21
CA GLY A 101 2.16 1.96 18.38
C GLY A 101 1.23 0.72 18.24
N PRO A 102 1.24 -0.20 19.22
CA PRO A 102 0.48 -1.45 19.17
C PRO A 102 -1.04 -1.22 19.20
N GLU A 103 -1.82 -2.19 18.69
CA GLU A 103 -3.28 -2.10 18.45
C GLU A 103 -4.15 -1.69 19.66
N GLY A 104 -3.61 -1.64 20.88
CA GLY A 104 -4.31 -1.23 22.11
C GLY A 104 -4.20 0.26 22.48
N THR A 105 -3.29 1.02 21.86
CA THR A 105 -3.15 2.48 22.04
C THR A 105 -3.65 3.27 20.83
N ARG A 106 -4.47 2.66 19.99
CA ARG A 106 -5.12 3.30 18.85
C ARG A 106 -6.04 4.42 19.35
N ASP A 107 -5.66 5.68 19.11
CA ASP A 107 -6.62 6.77 19.23
C ASP A 107 -7.70 6.59 18.14
N LYS A 108 -8.96 6.88 18.47
CA LYS A 108 -10.12 6.70 17.57
C LYS A 108 -9.95 7.45 16.25
N TRP A 109 -9.12 8.48 16.24
CA TRP A 109 -8.75 9.27 15.06
C TRP A 109 -7.90 8.50 14.03
N HIS A 110 -7.11 7.51 14.46
CA HIS A 110 -6.18 6.76 13.61
C HIS A 110 -6.70 5.39 13.15
N ASP A 111 -7.94 5.06 13.51
CA ASP A 111 -8.63 3.89 13.00
C ASP A 111 -9.61 4.30 11.90
N ARG A 112 -9.18 4.18 10.64
CA ARG A 112 -9.98 4.53 9.46
C ARG A 112 -11.16 3.58 9.23
N SER A 113 -11.21 2.43 9.90
CA SER A 113 -12.38 1.54 9.88
C SER A 113 -13.49 2.05 10.81
N HIS A 114 -13.14 2.83 11.83
CA HIS A 114 -14.06 3.46 12.75
C HIS A 114 -14.59 4.79 12.20
N GLY A 115 -15.78 4.75 11.60
CA GLY A 115 -16.51 5.91 11.07
C GLY A 115 -17.32 5.58 9.83
N ILE A 116 -16.92 4.53 9.11
CA ILE A 116 -17.61 4.07 7.90
C ILE A 116 -18.86 3.28 8.27
N ALA A 117 -18.80 2.39 9.27
CA ALA A 117 -19.95 1.57 9.67
C ALA A 117 -21.17 2.41 10.11
N GLU A 118 -20.94 3.49 10.87
CA GLU A 118 -22.03 4.35 11.34
C GLU A 118 -22.60 5.22 10.22
N ALA A 119 -21.74 5.71 9.32
CA ALA A 119 -22.15 6.44 8.11
C ALA A 119 -22.85 5.52 7.08
N GLU A 120 -22.41 4.27 6.93
CA GLU A 120 -23.05 3.24 6.11
C GLU A 120 -24.42 2.88 6.67
N VAL A 121 -24.55 2.66 7.98
CA VAL A 121 -25.85 2.40 8.61
C VAL A 121 -26.80 3.58 8.41
N GLN A 122 -26.33 4.82 8.56
CA GLN A 122 -27.16 6.00 8.29
C GLN A 122 -27.50 6.17 6.80
N ALA A 123 -26.58 5.90 5.89
CA ALA A 123 -26.81 5.97 4.46
C ALA A 123 -27.78 4.87 3.99
N VAL A 124 -27.57 3.63 4.42
CA VAL A 124 -28.46 2.49 4.16
C VAL A 124 -29.84 2.78 4.73
N GLY A 125 -29.95 3.26 5.97
CA GLY A 125 -31.25 3.65 6.55
C GLY A 125 -31.96 4.78 5.82
N LYS A 126 -31.21 5.72 5.22
CA LYS A 126 -31.78 6.85 4.47
C LYS A 126 -32.27 6.46 3.08
N TRP A 127 -31.60 5.51 2.42
CA TRP A 127 -31.89 5.13 1.03
C TRP A 127 -32.64 3.80 0.89
N MET A 128 -32.68 2.99 1.96
CA MET A 128 -33.34 1.69 2.01
C MET A 128 -34.49 1.76 3.03
N PRO A 129 -35.74 1.91 2.56
CA PRO A 129 -36.91 1.89 3.43
C PRO A 129 -36.94 0.64 4.32
N GLU A 130 -37.46 0.77 5.54
CA GLU A 130 -37.49 -0.32 6.53
C GLU A 130 -38.13 -1.61 6.00
N GLU A 131 -39.10 -1.52 5.07
CA GLU A 131 -39.73 -2.67 4.44
C GLU A 131 -38.75 -3.51 3.60
N LEU A 132 -37.78 -2.89 2.93
CA LEU A 132 -36.75 -3.58 2.15
C LEU A 132 -35.67 -4.20 3.04
N MET A 133 -35.30 -3.54 4.14
CA MET A 133 -34.40 -4.13 5.14
C MET A 133 -35.01 -5.38 5.79
N ASN A 134 -36.29 -5.31 6.19
CA ASN A 134 -37.02 -6.46 6.74
C ASN A 134 -37.15 -7.62 5.74
N LEU A 135 -37.24 -7.35 4.44
CA LEU A 135 -37.23 -8.37 3.39
C LEU A 135 -35.85 -9.01 3.22
N ALA A 136 -34.78 -8.21 3.27
CA ALA A 136 -33.40 -8.69 3.18
C ALA A 136 -33.03 -9.60 4.37
N GLU A 137 -33.38 -9.19 5.59
CA GLU A 137 -33.15 -9.99 6.82
C GLU A 137 -33.93 -11.32 6.84
N ARG A 138 -35.09 -11.37 6.16
CA ARG A 138 -35.86 -12.60 6.00
C ARG A 138 -35.27 -13.54 4.95
N GLN A 139 -34.54 -13.04 3.97
CA GLN A 139 -33.90 -13.87 2.94
C GLN A 139 -32.55 -14.46 3.38
N THR A 140 -31.81 -13.78 4.26
CA THR A 140 -30.53 -14.28 4.81
C THR A 140 -30.69 -15.35 5.90
N LYS A 141 -31.91 -15.57 6.44
CA LYS A 141 -32.22 -16.62 7.43
C LYS A 141 -32.60 -17.99 6.81
N LYS A 142 -32.14 -18.30 5.60
CA LYS A 142 -32.32 -19.63 4.98
C LYS A 142 -31.01 -20.39 4.91
#